data_AF-A0A7V3M2A0-F1
#
_entry.id   AF-A0A7V3M2A0-F1
#
_cell.length_a   1.000
_cell.length_b   1.000
_cell.length_c   1.000
_cell.angle_alpha   90.00
_cell.angle_beta   90.00
_cell.angle_gamma   90.00
#
_symmetry.space_group_name_H-M   'P 1'
#
loop_
_entity.id
_entity.type
_entity.pdbx_description
1 polymer ?
#
loop_
_entity_poly.entity_id
_entity_poly.type
_entity_poly.pdbx_seq_one_letter_code
_entity_poly.pdbx_strand_id
1 'polypeptide(L)' 'ERGGFVAYCLTLKGCVSQGETEEEALENIKDAIRTYLLSLEDLKELKPMRTVEVTL' A
#
# COMPACT_ATOMS: atom_id res chain seq x y z
N GLU A 1 -8.59 -23.52 8.72
CA GLU A 1 -8.17 -22.21 9.27
C GLU A 1 -9.31 -21.23 9.10
N ARG A 2 -9.52 -20.29 10.03
CA ARG A 2 -10.43 -19.16 9.78
C ARG A 2 -9.66 -18.23 8.84
N GLY A 3 -10.18 -17.97 7.65
CA GLY A 3 -9.52 -17.05 6.71
C GLY A 3 -9.54 -15.63 7.27
N GLY A 4 -8.46 -14.89 7.07
CA GLY A 4 -8.37 -13.46 7.39
C GLY A 4 -9.01 -12.57 6.32
N PHE A 5 -8.98 -11.27 6.56
CA PHE A 5 -9.45 -10.21 5.67
C PHE A 5 -8.28 -9.54 4.97
N VAL A 6 -8.50 -9.14 3.72
CA VAL A 6 -7.53 -8.36 2.94
C VAL A 6 -8.20 -7.07 2.47
N ALA A 7 -7.56 -5.95 2.75
CA ALA A 7 -7.99 -4.63 2.32
C ALA A 7 -7.07 -4.10 1.21
N TYR A 8 -7.68 -3.47 0.20
CA TYR A 8 -6.98 -2.87 -0.94
C TYR A 8 -7.34 -1.39 -1.07
N CYS A 9 -6.34 -0.54 -1.31
CA CYS A 9 -6.58 0.84 -1.74
C CYS A 9 -6.49 0.92 -3.27
N LEU A 10 -7.64 1.03 -3.95
CA LEU A 10 -7.68 1.05 -5.42
C LEU A 10 -7.00 2.29 -6.03
N THR A 11 -6.97 3.40 -5.29
CA THR A 11 -6.32 4.65 -5.72
C THR A 11 -4.79 4.55 -5.63
N LEU A 12 -4.25 3.76 -4.70
CA LEU A 12 -2.81 3.60 -4.49
C LEU A 12 -2.39 2.20 -4.92
N LYS A 13 -1.95 2.07 -6.19
CA LYS A 13 -1.49 0.78 -6.73
C LYS A 13 -0.45 0.14 -5.81
N GLY A 14 -0.68 -1.12 -5.46
CA GLY A 14 0.21 -1.90 -4.59
C GLY A 14 -0.02 -1.70 -3.08
N CYS A 15 -0.92 -0.79 -2.66
CA CYS A 15 -1.27 -0.63 -1.27
C CYS A 15 -2.33 -1.67 -0.86
N VAL A 16 -1.87 -2.67 -0.12
CA VAL A 16 -2.64 -3.81 0.39
C VAL A 16 -2.27 -4.04 1.85
N SER A 17 -3.24 -4.49 2.65
CA SER A 17 -3.02 -4.89 4.03
C SER A 17 -3.96 -6.02 4.42
N GLN A 18 -3.65 -6.72 5.52
CA GLN A 18 -4.42 -7.87 6.01
C GLN A 18 -4.69 -7.77 7.51
N GLY A 19 -5.71 -8.49 7.99
CA GLY A 19 -6.07 -8.60 9.40
C GLY A 19 -6.95 -9.82 9.67
N GLU A 20 -7.07 -10.22 10.94
CA GLU A 20 -7.95 -11.32 11.37
C GLU A 20 -9.42 -10.90 11.37
N THR A 21 -9.71 -9.60 11.50
CA THR A 21 -11.05 -9.00 11.33
C THR A 21 -11.07 -7.93 10.24
N GLU A 22 -12.26 -7.56 9.79
CA GLU A 22 -12.44 -6.46 8.84
C GLU A 22 -11.92 -5.13 9.40
N GLU A 23 -12.17 -4.86 10.68
CA GLU A 23 -11.71 -3.65 11.36
C GLU A 23 -10.18 -3.59 11.41
N GLU A 24 -9.52 -4.70 11.74
CA GLU A 24 -8.06 -4.78 11.78
C GLU A 24 -7.46 -4.54 10.38
N ALA A 25 -7.99 -5.20 9.34
CA ALA A 25 -7.53 -4.98 7.97
C ALA A 25 -7.72 -3.51 7.54
N LEU A 26 -8.81 -2.87 7.99
CA LEU A 26 -9.09 -1.45 7.73
C LEU A 26 -8.20 -0.49 8.53
N GLU A 27 -7.80 -0.82 9.76
CA GLU A 27 -6.82 -0.03 10.50
C GLU A 27 -5.44 -0.16 9.87
N ASN A 28 -5.02 -1.39 9.56
CA ASN A 28 -3.71 -1.67 8.98
C ASN A 28 -3.54 -1.01 7.59
N ILE A 29 -4.58 -0.99 6.75
CA ILE A 29 -4.50 -0.29 5.44
C ILE A 29 -4.41 1.23 5.62
N LYS A 30 -5.04 1.82 6.65
CA LYS A 30 -4.93 3.27 6.92
C LYS A 30 -3.51 3.65 7.33
N ASP A 31 -2.83 2.82 8.11
CA ASP A 31 -1.41 3.01 8.42
C ASP A 31 -0.53 2.89 7.17
N ALA A 32 -0.75 1.86 6.35
CA ALA A 32 -0.03 1.70 5.10
C ALA A 32 -0.19 2.91 4.15
N ILE A 33 -1.40 3.47 4.06
CA ILE A 33 -1.67 4.69 3.30
C ILE A 33 -0.89 5.88 3.86
N ARG A 34 -0.87 6.08 5.19
CA ARG A 34 -0.09 7.16 5.82
C ARG A 34 1.39 7.04 5.50
N THR A 35 1.96 5.85 5.65
CA THR A 35 3.38 5.59 5.34
C THR A 35 3.68 5.83 3.85
N TYR A 36 2.78 5.43 2.96
CA TYR A 36 2.94 5.68 1.53
C TYR A 36 2.96 7.17 1.19
N LEU A 37 2.05 7.96 1.78
CA LEU A 37 2.01 9.40 1.52
C LEU A 37 3.26 10.11 2.04
N LEU A 38 3.77 9.72 3.21
CA LEU A 38 5.02 10.24 3.75
C LEU A 38 6.21 9.92 2.82
N SER A 39 6.29 8.70 2.29
CA SER A 39 7.38 8.35 1.37
C SER A 39 7.30 9.13 0.05
N LEU A 40 6.12 9.50 -0.43
CA LEU A 40 5.98 10.38 -1.59
C LEU A 40 6.55 11.78 -1.34
N GLU A 41 6.48 12.30 -0.13
CA GLU A 41 7.09 13.58 0.23
C GLU A 41 8.61 13.49 0.14
N ASP A 42 9.20 12.40 0.66
CA ASP A 42 10.64 12.14 0.56
C ASP A 42 11.11 11.97 -0.90
N LEU A 43 10.29 11.34 -1.75
CA LEU A 43 10.62 11.10 -3.15
C LEU A 43 10.63 12.38 -4.00
N LYS A 44 9.95 13.46 -3.60
CA LYS A 44 9.97 14.74 -4.35
C LYS A 44 11.38 15.33 -4.48
N GLU A 45 12.27 14.97 -3.57
CA GLU A 45 13.67 15.43 -3.55
C GLU A 45 14.59 14.57 -4.43
N LEU A 46 14.09 13.48 -5.02
CA LEU A 46 14.87 12.59 -5.86
C LEU A 46 14.78 12.97 -7.34
N LYS A 47 15.88 12.73 -8.07
CA LYS A 47 15.90 12.92 -9.54
C LYS A 47 14.91 11.96 -10.21
N PRO A 48 14.20 12.41 -11.27
CA PRO A 48 13.23 11.57 -11.97
C PRO A 48 13.91 10.33 -12.60
N MET A 49 13.43 9.15 -12.21
CA MET A 49 13.82 7.86 -12.80
C MET A 49 12.87 7.48 -13.96
N ARG A 50 13.40 6.72 -14.92
CA ARG A 50 12.59 6.10 -15.99
C ARG A 50 12.13 4.72 -15.53
N THR A 51 10.84 4.42 -15.69
CA THR A 51 10.27 3.10 -15.39
C THR A 51 10.61 2.11 -16.51
N VAL A 52 10.99 0.88 -16.15
CA VAL A 52 11.14 -0.25 -17.06
C VAL A 52 10.26 -1.39 -16.55
N GLU A 53 9.31 -1.84 -17.36
CA GLU A 53 8.40 -2.95 -17.03
C GLU A 53 8.91 -4.25 -17.67
N VAL A 54 8.83 -5.36 -16.92
CA VAL A 54 9.17 -6.70 -17.40
C VAL A 54 7.96 -7.59 -17.23
N THR A 55 7.55 -8.28 -18.30
CA THR A 55 6.47 -9.27 -18.31
C THR A 55 7.05 -10.64 -18.61
N LEU A 56 6.59 -11.68 -17.92
CA LEU A 56 6.95 -13.07 -18.18
C LEU A 56 6.21 -13.61 -19.42
#